data_AF-A0A8S2I6B3-F1
#
_entry.id   AF-A0A8S2I6B3-F1
#
_cell.length_a   1.000
_cell.length_b   1.000
_cell.length_c   1.000
_cell.angle_alpha   90.00
_cell.angle_beta   90.00
_cell.angle_gamma   90.00
#
_symmetry.space_group_name_H-M   'P 1'
#
loop_
_entity.id
_entity.type
_entity.pdbx_description
1 polymer ?
#
loop_
_entity_poly.entity_id
_entity_poly.type
_entity_poly.pdbx_seq_one_letter_code
_entity_poly.pdbx_strand_id
1 'polypeptide(L)'
;MKVKQEPLKTRLAAVNGEADASTQTVCGFDLLRANGKSYVCDVNGFSFVKNSVKYYDDCASILGHMIMRKFAPQLSIPYSLVSQPEDEPFVPTVYGTRMELRCVIAVIRHGDRTPKQKMKMPVLHPLYICSTGQKYNGHKKGQLKIKRPGELQEVLDITRTLLKELDEKNIDKFPNSLETKSKLVQLRMVLEMHGHFSGINRKVQFKYQSKSLPTKASSEEADKTDTPPQPSLLLIIKWGGQLTVDGKQQAEKLGEDFRKMYPGGTSQSSIGDSNVGLLRLHSTFRHDLKIYASDEGRVQMTAAAFTKGLLALDGELPPILVQMVKSANTNGLLDYDAESTKRQTRVKEALQDLLSRDRDFTDADYEKIAPSRKSSLLTSIDYIKNPVKMGRRIYEYIHGMTLLIQSKMSNADSEVLYHSETWELMLRRWRKLEKDFYDQDKDCFNINKIPDIYDCIKYDLLHNKNVLQFAHAEDLYVCIKALADIVVPQEYGITIEEKLNIARGIITPLLRQIGTDLQGNLTGYWENEEHIFKLDSRYLNNQDNSENAQNSPSKGIQTPGRHVRTRLYFTSESHVHALLTIIRYGGLIDVSLFITKRYS
;
A
#
# COMPACT_ATOMS: atom_id res chain seq x y z
N MET A 1 -21.15 14.77 7.66
CA MET A 1 -20.79 16.08 8.25
C MET A 1 -21.34 16.09 9.67
N LYS A 2 -20.49 15.95 10.70
CA LYS A 2 -20.90 16.20 12.08
C LYS A 2 -20.60 17.66 12.39
N VAL A 3 -21.64 18.49 12.47
CA VAL A 3 -21.54 19.84 13.00
C VAL A 3 -21.30 19.71 14.51
N LYS A 4 -20.17 20.22 14.99
CA LYS A 4 -19.94 20.40 16.44
C LYS A 4 -21.13 21.15 17.03
N GLN A 5 -21.59 20.72 18.20
CA GLN A 5 -22.67 21.35 18.95
C GLN A 5 -22.29 22.81 19.28
N GLU A 6 -22.67 23.72 18.40
CA GLU A 6 -23.14 25.03 18.81
C GLU A 6 -24.68 25.01 18.71
N PRO A 7 -25.40 25.69 19.62
CA PRO A 7 -26.84 25.84 19.46
C PRO A 7 -27.11 26.48 18.09
N LEU A 8 -28.01 25.87 17.30
CA LEU A 8 -28.41 26.30 15.95
C LEU A 8 -28.87 27.77 15.89
N LYS A 9 -29.16 28.40 17.03
CA LYS A 9 -29.43 29.84 17.16
C LYS A 9 -28.37 30.71 16.48
N THR A 10 -27.09 30.33 16.52
CA THR A 10 -26.00 31.21 16.04
C THR A 10 -25.73 31.09 14.54
N ARG A 11 -26.11 29.98 13.88
CA ARG A 11 -25.76 29.73 12.47
C ARG A 11 -26.78 30.26 11.46
N LEU A 12 -28.05 30.34 11.82
CA LEU A 12 -29.11 30.87 10.93
C LEU A 12 -29.16 32.40 10.96
N ALA A 13 -28.88 33.03 12.11
CA ALA A 13 -28.86 34.49 12.23
C ALA A 13 -27.74 35.16 11.41
N ALA A 14 -26.62 34.47 11.21
CA ALA A 14 -25.42 35.02 10.55
C ALA A 14 -25.51 35.16 9.02
N VAL A 15 -26.53 34.59 8.36
CA VAL A 15 -26.61 34.58 6.89
C VAL A 15 -27.60 35.60 6.32
N ASN A 16 -28.69 35.95 7.03
CA ASN A 16 -29.75 36.81 6.47
C ASN A 16 -30.14 38.05 7.30
N GLY A 17 -29.55 38.29 8.49
CA GLY A 17 -29.97 39.46 9.29
C GLY A 17 -31.43 39.44 9.73
N GLU A 18 -32.06 38.25 9.74
CA GLU A 18 -33.39 38.04 10.30
C GLU A 18 -33.26 37.41 11.69
N ALA A 19 -33.89 38.03 12.68
CA ALA A 19 -33.74 37.75 14.10
C ALA A 19 -34.46 36.48 14.59
N ASP A 20 -35.03 35.65 13.71
CA ASP A 20 -35.75 34.43 14.09
C ASP A 20 -35.15 33.17 13.43
N ALA A 21 -33.95 32.80 13.90
CA ALA A 21 -33.40 31.47 13.64
C ALA A 21 -34.29 30.38 14.27
N SER A 22 -34.84 29.50 13.43
CA SER A 22 -35.80 28.47 13.83
C SER A 22 -35.36 27.67 15.06
N THR A 23 -36.26 27.55 16.04
CA THR A 23 -36.07 26.93 17.36
C THR A 23 -35.97 25.40 17.33
N GLN A 24 -35.67 24.81 16.17
CA GLN A 24 -35.80 23.37 15.93
C GLN A 24 -34.50 22.61 16.20
N THR A 25 -34.60 21.57 17.04
CA THR A 25 -33.46 20.73 17.45
C THR A 25 -32.97 19.82 16.31
N VAL A 26 -33.89 19.31 15.50
CA VAL A 26 -33.59 18.56 14.28
C VAL A 26 -34.09 19.41 13.12
N CYS A 27 -33.20 19.80 12.22
CA CYS A 27 -33.51 20.74 11.14
C CYS A 27 -32.75 20.37 9.86
N GLY A 28 -33.47 20.29 8.74
CA GLY A 28 -32.94 20.15 7.39
C GLY A 28 -32.97 21.49 6.68
N PHE A 29 -31.90 21.79 5.93
CA PHE A 29 -31.79 22.97 5.10
C PHE A 29 -30.88 22.67 3.91
N ASP A 30 -31.13 23.33 2.79
CA ASP A 30 -30.38 23.16 1.56
C ASP A 30 -29.41 24.30 1.34
N LEU A 31 -28.24 23.95 0.79
CA LEU A 31 -27.16 24.86 0.50
C LEU A 31 -26.88 24.89 -1.01
N LEU A 32 -26.95 26.09 -1.58
CA LEU A 32 -26.47 26.37 -2.93
C LEU A 32 -25.00 26.82 -2.87
N ARG A 33 -24.13 26.12 -3.61
CA ARG A 33 -22.71 26.48 -3.72
C ARG A 33 -22.46 27.23 -5.02
N ALA A 34 -22.22 28.53 -4.93
CA ALA A 34 -21.92 29.38 -6.07
C ALA A 34 -20.76 30.34 -5.74
N ASN A 35 -19.90 30.60 -6.73
CA ASN A 35 -18.79 31.56 -6.64
C ASN A 35 -17.88 31.35 -5.42
N GLY A 36 -17.60 30.08 -5.08
CA GLY A 36 -16.77 29.71 -3.94
C GLY A 36 -17.42 29.92 -2.56
N LYS A 37 -18.69 30.34 -2.50
CA LYS A 37 -19.46 30.52 -1.26
C LYS A 37 -20.62 29.52 -1.17
N SER A 38 -21.13 29.30 0.05
CA SER A 38 -22.31 28.47 0.30
C SER A 38 -23.43 29.34 0.85
N TYR A 39 -24.58 29.34 0.17
CA TYR A 39 -25.76 30.12 0.53
C TYR A 39 -26.88 29.17 0.94
N VAL A 40 -27.57 29.45 2.04
CA VAL A 40 -28.79 28.71 2.39
C VAL A 40 -29.88 29.15 1.42
N CYS A 41 -30.43 28.20 0.66
CA CYS A 41 -31.48 28.48 -0.30
C CYS A 41 -32.85 27.95 0.14
N ASP A 42 -32.88 27.02 1.09
CA ASP A 42 -34.12 26.45 1.63
C ASP A 42 -33.92 25.96 3.07
N VAL A 43 -34.95 26.10 3.91
CA VAL A 43 -34.97 25.62 5.31
C VAL A 43 -36.27 24.86 5.54
N ASN A 44 -36.17 23.54 5.55
CA ASN A 44 -37.30 22.62 5.57
C ASN A 44 -37.81 22.31 6.99
N GLY A 45 -37.09 22.75 8.02
CA GLY A 45 -37.40 22.42 9.40
C GLY A 45 -37.16 20.94 9.72
N PHE A 46 -38.01 20.28 10.51
CA PHE A 46 -37.76 18.90 10.96
C PHE A 46 -37.61 17.92 9.80
N SER A 47 -36.41 17.36 9.64
CA SER A 47 -36.10 16.42 8.56
C SER A 47 -35.04 15.41 8.99
N PHE A 48 -35.25 14.15 8.62
CA PHE A 48 -34.31 13.05 8.87
C PHE A 48 -33.56 12.63 7.61
N VAL A 49 -32.31 12.21 7.79
CA VAL A 49 -31.52 11.55 6.74
C VAL A 49 -32.10 10.15 6.52
N LYS A 50 -32.37 9.82 5.26
CA LYS A 50 -32.92 8.51 4.85
C LYS A 50 -31.78 7.52 4.54
N ASN A 51 -32.04 6.24 4.78
CA ASN A 51 -31.17 5.11 4.40
C ASN A 51 -29.76 5.12 5.03
N SER A 52 -29.59 5.70 6.22
CA SER A 52 -28.31 5.68 6.95
C SER A 52 -28.53 5.12 8.35
N VAL A 53 -28.19 3.84 8.56
CA VAL A 53 -28.29 3.16 9.86
C VAL A 53 -27.52 3.95 10.92
N LYS A 54 -26.31 4.39 10.58
CA LYS A 54 -25.49 5.24 11.43
C LYS A 54 -26.17 6.55 11.85
N TYR A 55 -26.90 7.19 10.94
CA TYR A 55 -27.64 8.40 11.27
C TYR A 55 -28.75 8.11 12.28
N TYR A 56 -29.46 6.99 12.11
CA TYR A 56 -30.52 6.60 13.04
C TYR A 56 -29.96 6.35 14.45
N ASP A 57 -28.85 5.62 14.56
CA ASP A 57 -28.18 5.36 15.85
C ASP A 57 -27.69 6.66 16.50
N ASP A 58 -26.97 7.50 15.74
CA ASP A 58 -26.43 8.76 16.24
C ASP A 58 -27.57 9.73 16.65
N CYS A 59 -28.64 9.84 15.85
CA CYS A 59 -29.76 10.74 16.11
C CYS A 59 -30.58 10.30 17.33
N ALA A 60 -30.89 9.01 17.44
CA ALA A 60 -31.61 8.46 18.58
C ALA A 60 -30.82 8.64 19.89
N SER A 61 -29.51 8.39 19.87
CA SER A 61 -28.64 8.60 21.03
C SER A 61 -28.60 10.07 21.45
N ILE A 62 -28.45 11.01 20.51
CA ILE A 62 -28.42 12.44 20.82
C ILE A 62 -29.75 12.93 21.39
N LEU A 63 -30.88 12.58 20.76
CA LEU A 63 -32.21 12.95 21.26
C LEU A 63 -32.48 12.34 22.63
N GLY A 64 -32.10 11.08 22.83
CA GLY A 64 -32.19 10.39 24.13
C GLY A 64 -31.41 11.13 25.22
N HIS A 65 -30.15 11.50 24.96
CA HIS A 65 -29.35 12.28 25.90
C HIS A 65 -29.94 13.68 26.17
N MET A 66 -30.53 14.34 25.18
CA MET A 66 -31.18 15.65 25.36
C MET A 66 -32.42 15.54 26.26
N ILE A 67 -33.24 14.50 26.06
CA ILE A 67 -34.41 14.21 26.90
C ILE A 67 -33.95 13.90 28.33
N MET A 68 -33.01 12.97 28.49
CA MET A 68 -32.50 12.58 29.81
C MET A 68 -31.86 13.75 30.54
N ARG A 69 -31.07 14.58 29.87
CA ARG A 69 -30.48 15.78 30.47
C ARG A 69 -31.53 16.76 31.00
N LYS A 70 -32.66 16.90 30.31
CA LYS A 70 -33.73 17.84 30.70
C LYS A 70 -34.64 17.28 31.78
N PHE A 71 -35.01 15.99 31.67
CA PHE A 71 -36.04 15.39 32.52
C PHE A 71 -35.49 14.53 33.66
N ALA A 72 -34.27 13.99 33.58
CA ALA A 72 -33.73 13.16 34.66
C ALA A 72 -33.65 13.87 36.02
N PRO A 73 -33.25 15.16 36.11
CA PRO A 73 -33.28 15.88 37.39
C PRO A 73 -34.70 16.07 37.95
N GLN A 74 -35.69 16.23 37.07
CA GLN A 74 -37.10 16.43 37.45
C GLN A 74 -37.76 15.12 37.90
N LEU A 75 -37.36 14.01 37.28
CA LEU A 75 -37.91 12.69 37.53
C LEU A 75 -37.09 11.88 38.56
N SER A 76 -36.09 12.50 39.19
CA SER A 76 -35.15 11.84 40.12
C SER A 76 -34.52 10.57 39.54
N ILE A 77 -34.35 10.52 38.22
CA ILE A 77 -33.71 9.39 37.56
C ILE A 77 -32.21 9.55 37.76
N PRO A 78 -31.50 8.53 38.29
CA PRO A 78 -30.05 8.57 38.40
C PRO A 78 -29.46 8.59 36.99
N TYR A 79 -29.11 9.79 36.53
CA TYR A 79 -28.51 10.03 35.23
C TYR A 79 -27.25 10.85 35.44
N SER A 80 -26.10 10.21 35.29
CA SER A 80 -24.80 10.86 35.39
C SER A 80 -24.67 11.87 34.25
N LEU A 81 -24.72 13.16 34.57
CA LEU A 81 -24.29 14.21 33.65
C LEU A 81 -22.82 13.92 33.33
N VAL A 82 -22.58 13.42 32.12
CA VAL A 82 -21.23 13.42 31.54
C VAL A 82 -20.82 14.89 31.51
N SER A 83 -20.00 15.28 32.49
CA SER A 83 -19.22 16.50 32.42
C SER A 83 -18.56 16.49 31.04
N GLN A 84 -18.73 17.57 30.27
CA GLN A 84 -17.92 17.74 29.07
C GLN A 84 -16.47 17.46 29.45
N PRO A 85 -15.72 16.68 28.65
CA PRO A 85 -14.31 16.44 28.92
C PRO A 85 -13.57 17.75 28.66
N GLU A 86 -13.63 18.68 29.62
CA GLU A 86 -12.90 19.95 29.59
C GLU A 86 -11.45 19.76 30.03
N ASP A 87 -11.10 18.67 30.69
CA ASP A 87 -9.71 18.37 31.02
C ASP A 87 -9.20 17.17 30.22
N GLU A 88 -8.43 17.48 29.18
CA GLU A 88 -7.53 16.52 28.54
C GLU A 88 -6.65 15.83 29.60
N PRO A 89 -6.42 14.51 29.50
CA PRO A 89 -5.49 13.84 30.38
C PRO A 89 -4.10 14.47 30.22
N PHE A 90 -3.59 15.07 31.29
CA PHE A 90 -2.25 15.63 31.34
C PHE A 90 -1.22 14.52 31.14
N VAL A 91 -0.46 14.58 30.04
CA VAL A 91 0.73 13.76 29.84
C VAL A 91 1.93 14.57 30.34
N PRO A 92 2.60 14.19 31.45
CA PRO A 92 3.76 14.92 31.95
C PRO A 92 4.93 14.82 30.95
N THR A 93 5.60 15.94 30.68
CA THR A 93 6.63 16.09 29.62
C THR A 93 7.94 16.65 30.16
N VAL A 94 9.05 16.32 29.46
CA VAL A 94 10.44 16.66 29.82
C VAL A 94 10.80 18.14 29.62
N TYR A 95 10.02 18.91 28.84
CA TYR A 95 10.16 20.36 28.66
C TYR A 95 8.78 21.01 28.51
N GLY A 96 8.48 22.02 29.34
CA GLY A 96 7.22 22.78 29.31
C GLY A 96 6.04 22.12 30.03
N THR A 97 4.99 22.91 30.29
CA THR A 97 3.81 22.52 31.08
C THR A 97 2.68 21.88 30.25
N ARG A 98 2.68 22.00 28.91
CA ARG A 98 1.68 21.42 28.01
C ARG A 98 2.26 21.12 26.61
N MET A 99 2.09 19.89 26.12
CA MET A 99 2.35 19.52 24.72
C MET A 99 1.03 19.44 23.95
N GLU A 100 0.99 20.04 22.75
CA GLU A 100 -0.20 20.07 21.91
C GLU A 100 0.03 19.30 20.60
N LEU A 101 -0.94 18.47 20.19
CA LEU A 101 -0.89 17.79 18.90
C LEU A 101 -1.14 18.79 17.76
N ARG A 102 -0.14 19.05 16.93
CA ARG A 102 -0.24 19.97 15.77
C ARG A 102 -0.51 19.25 14.45
N CYS A 103 0.11 18.09 14.24
CA CYS A 103 0.04 17.36 12.99
C CYS A 103 0.15 15.86 13.24
N VAL A 104 -0.54 15.07 12.43
CA VAL A 104 -0.37 13.62 12.36
C VAL A 104 0.12 13.26 10.97
N ILE A 105 1.32 12.68 10.91
CA ILE A 105 1.91 12.16 9.69
C ILE A 105 2.05 10.66 9.83
N ALA A 106 1.52 9.92 8.87
CA ALA A 106 1.69 8.47 8.81
C ALA A 106 2.25 8.06 7.44
N VAL A 107 3.28 7.22 7.45
CA VAL A 107 3.82 6.58 6.25
C VAL A 107 3.55 5.08 6.37
N ILE A 108 2.72 4.55 5.48
CA ILE A 108 2.13 3.22 5.59
C ILE A 108 2.52 2.41 4.35
N ARG A 109 3.04 1.19 4.56
CA ARG A 109 3.29 0.26 3.46
C ARG A 109 2.00 -0.46 3.03
N HIS A 110 1.95 -0.93 1.80
CA HIS A 110 0.84 -1.79 1.36
C HIS A 110 0.66 -3.05 2.24
N GLY A 111 -0.58 -3.56 2.30
CA GLY A 111 -0.91 -4.81 3.01
C GLY A 111 -0.41 -6.08 2.33
N ASP A 112 -0.83 -7.24 2.85
CA ASP A 112 -0.52 -8.55 2.28
C ASP A 112 -0.91 -8.69 0.81
N ARG A 113 -0.07 -9.38 0.02
CA ARG A 113 -0.21 -9.46 -1.43
C ARG A 113 0.21 -10.81 -1.99
N THR A 114 -0.37 -11.17 -3.14
CA THR A 114 0.06 -12.35 -3.90
C THR A 114 1.50 -12.19 -4.41
N PRO A 115 2.29 -13.27 -4.50
CA PRO A 115 3.63 -13.24 -5.06
C PRO A 115 3.62 -12.73 -6.49
N LYS A 116 4.58 -11.86 -6.83
CA LYS A 116 4.67 -11.27 -8.18
C LYS A 116 5.47 -12.19 -9.08
N GLN A 117 4.85 -12.63 -10.17
CA GLN A 117 5.46 -13.53 -11.13
C GLN A 117 5.74 -12.82 -12.47
N LYS A 118 6.73 -13.35 -13.19
CA LYS A 118 7.11 -12.86 -14.53
C LYS A 118 7.52 -14.03 -15.41
N MET A 119 7.12 -14.03 -16.67
CA MET A 119 7.68 -14.92 -17.69
C MET A 119 8.21 -14.08 -18.85
N LYS A 120 9.22 -14.63 -19.53
CA LYS A 120 9.79 -14.03 -20.73
C LYS A 120 9.80 -15.09 -21.83
N MET A 121 9.35 -14.70 -23.02
CA MET A 121 9.34 -15.57 -24.20
C MET A 121 9.78 -14.74 -25.40
N PRO A 122 10.85 -15.13 -26.11
CA PRO A 122 11.11 -14.60 -27.44
C PRO A 122 10.02 -15.06 -28.41
N VAL A 123 9.65 -14.17 -29.32
CA VAL A 123 8.49 -14.30 -30.21
C VAL A 123 8.95 -13.90 -31.61
N LEU A 124 8.69 -14.78 -32.58
CA LEU A 124 8.95 -14.58 -34.00
C LEU A 124 7.69 -14.73 -34.86
N HIS A 125 6.58 -15.21 -34.27
CA HIS A 125 5.38 -15.49 -35.02
C HIS A 125 4.77 -14.21 -35.61
N PRO A 126 4.43 -14.18 -36.92
CA PRO A 126 3.91 -13.00 -37.60
C PRO A 126 2.71 -12.36 -36.91
N LEU A 127 1.78 -13.15 -36.33
CA LEU A 127 0.61 -12.62 -35.60
C LEU A 127 0.98 -11.68 -34.43
N TYR A 128 2.06 -11.97 -33.70
CA TYR A 128 2.53 -11.06 -32.65
C TYR A 128 3.28 -9.86 -33.22
N ILE A 129 3.99 -10.03 -34.33
CA ILE A 129 4.74 -8.94 -34.99
C ILE A 129 3.77 -7.95 -35.66
N CYS A 130 2.78 -8.45 -36.41
CA CYS A 130 1.74 -7.64 -37.06
C CYS A 130 0.90 -6.89 -36.03
N SER A 131 0.46 -7.55 -34.96
CA SER A 131 -0.35 -6.91 -33.91
C SER A 131 0.41 -5.81 -33.16
N THR A 132 1.73 -5.94 -32.96
CA THR A 132 2.55 -4.95 -32.24
C THR A 132 3.15 -3.86 -33.13
N GLY A 133 3.52 -4.20 -34.37
CA GLY A 133 4.20 -3.32 -35.32
C GLY A 133 3.28 -2.34 -36.05
N GLN A 134 2.14 -2.81 -36.57
CA GLN A 134 1.21 -1.97 -37.35
C GLN A 134 0.23 -1.17 -36.49
N LYS A 135 -0.28 -1.72 -35.37
CA LYS A 135 -1.32 -1.06 -34.56
C LYS A 135 -0.81 -0.05 -33.52
N TYR A 136 0.41 -0.22 -32.98
CA TYR A 136 0.83 0.52 -31.77
C TYR A 136 2.09 1.38 -31.91
N ASN A 137 2.60 1.61 -33.14
CA ASN A 137 3.82 2.40 -33.39
C ASN A 137 5.03 1.97 -32.54
N GLY A 138 5.10 0.68 -32.15
CA GLY A 138 6.11 0.14 -31.23
C GLY A 138 7.55 0.31 -31.72
N HIS A 139 7.74 0.39 -33.04
CA HIS A 139 9.04 0.63 -33.68
C HIS A 139 9.68 1.97 -33.26
N LYS A 140 8.90 3.01 -32.91
CA LYS A 140 9.44 4.32 -32.52
C LYS A 140 9.85 4.44 -31.05
N LYS A 141 9.35 3.56 -30.16
CA LYS A 141 9.60 3.63 -28.69
C LYS A 141 10.37 2.45 -28.12
N GLY A 142 10.66 1.41 -28.91
CA GLY A 142 11.43 0.22 -28.49
C GLY A 142 10.75 -0.70 -27.45
N GLN A 143 9.66 -0.23 -26.82
CA GLN A 143 8.88 -0.99 -25.84
C GLN A 143 7.38 -0.64 -25.93
N LEU A 144 6.54 -1.66 -25.97
CA LEU A 144 5.08 -1.56 -25.83
C LEU A 144 4.65 -2.14 -24.48
N LYS A 145 3.79 -1.45 -23.73
CA LYS A 145 3.26 -1.88 -22.42
C LYS A 145 1.73 -1.95 -22.51
N ILE A 146 1.20 -3.17 -22.52
CA ILE A 146 -0.23 -3.45 -22.60
C ILE A 146 -0.79 -3.71 -21.19
N LYS A 147 -1.88 -3.02 -20.87
CA LYS A 147 -2.59 -3.15 -19.58
C LYS A 147 -4.12 -3.16 -19.74
N ARG A 148 -4.67 -2.69 -20.87
CA ARG A 148 -6.11 -2.53 -21.03
C ARG A 148 -6.77 -3.90 -21.32
N PRO A 149 -7.95 -4.19 -20.75
CA PRO A 149 -8.67 -5.45 -20.97
C PRO A 149 -8.79 -5.86 -22.44
N GLY A 150 -9.24 -4.97 -23.32
CA GLY A 150 -9.41 -5.29 -24.75
C GLY A 150 -8.09 -5.66 -25.44
N GLU A 151 -7.01 -4.97 -25.11
CA GLU A 151 -5.68 -5.27 -25.68
C GLU A 151 -5.09 -6.58 -25.13
N LEU A 152 -5.39 -6.91 -23.86
CA LEU A 152 -5.00 -8.19 -23.28
C LEU A 152 -5.81 -9.36 -23.89
N GLN A 153 -7.06 -9.11 -24.26
CA GLN A 153 -7.88 -10.07 -25.01
C GLN A 153 -7.27 -10.38 -26.38
N GLU A 154 -6.80 -9.35 -27.12
CA GLU A 154 -6.12 -9.58 -28.40
C GLU A 154 -4.90 -10.52 -28.25
N VAL A 155 -4.10 -10.34 -27.20
CA VAL A 155 -2.95 -11.22 -26.92
C VAL A 155 -3.40 -12.65 -26.57
N LEU A 156 -4.49 -12.79 -25.82
CA LEU A 156 -5.06 -14.09 -25.46
C LEU A 156 -5.60 -14.81 -26.71
N ASP A 157 -6.30 -14.11 -27.59
CA ASP A 157 -6.88 -14.70 -28.80
C ASP A 157 -5.78 -15.18 -29.76
N ILE A 158 -4.71 -14.40 -29.93
CA ILE A 158 -3.51 -14.85 -30.67
C ILE A 158 -2.93 -16.11 -30.03
N THR A 159 -2.80 -16.14 -28.69
CA THR A 159 -2.27 -17.31 -27.98
C THR A 159 -3.13 -18.56 -28.20
N ARG A 160 -4.47 -18.41 -28.20
CA ARG A 160 -5.42 -19.51 -28.44
C ARG A 160 -5.30 -20.06 -29.86
N THR A 161 -5.23 -19.18 -30.86
CA THR A 161 -5.04 -19.60 -32.27
C THR A 161 -3.75 -20.39 -32.43
N LEU A 162 -2.64 -19.91 -31.85
CA LEU A 162 -1.36 -20.60 -31.93
C LEU A 162 -1.37 -21.95 -31.23
N LEU A 163 -2.00 -22.05 -30.06
CA LEU A 163 -2.12 -23.34 -29.36
C LEU A 163 -2.96 -24.33 -30.18
N LYS A 164 -4.06 -23.88 -30.77
CA LYS A 164 -4.90 -24.72 -31.62
C LYS A 164 -4.12 -25.27 -32.82
N GLU A 165 -3.33 -24.44 -33.49
CA GLU A 165 -2.49 -24.89 -34.61
C GLU A 165 -1.39 -25.87 -34.18
N LEU A 166 -0.79 -25.69 -32.99
CA LEU A 166 0.20 -26.62 -32.45
C LEU A 166 -0.43 -27.98 -32.11
N ASP A 167 -1.65 -27.96 -31.56
CA ASP A 167 -2.42 -29.16 -31.22
C ASP A 167 -2.87 -29.91 -32.49
N GLU A 168 -3.38 -29.20 -33.50
CA GLU A 168 -3.78 -29.77 -34.80
C GLU A 168 -2.60 -30.42 -35.54
N LYS A 169 -1.42 -29.79 -35.48
CA LYS A 169 -0.19 -30.29 -36.12
C LYS A 169 0.57 -31.30 -35.24
N ASN A 170 0.13 -31.52 -34.01
CA ASN A 170 0.79 -32.34 -32.98
C ASN A 170 2.30 -32.03 -32.82
N ILE A 171 2.63 -30.74 -32.78
CA ILE A 171 4.02 -30.24 -32.64
C ILE A 171 4.15 -29.39 -31.37
N ASP A 172 5.31 -29.46 -30.72
CA ASP A 172 5.58 -28.68 -29.51
C ASP A 172 6.12 -27.26 -29.79
N LYS A 173 6.51 -27.01 -31.06
CA LYS A 173 7.15 -25.78 -31.52
C LYS A 173 6.97 -25.64 -33.03
N PHE A 174 6.65 -24.44 -33.53
CA PHE A 174 6.59 -24.22 -34.98
C PHE A 174 7.99 -24.21 -35.62
N PRO A 175 8.14 -24.64 -36.89
CA PRO A 175 9.36 -24.43 -37.66
C PRO A 175 9.70 -22.92 -37.71
N ASN A 176 10.96 -22.56 -37.45
CA ASN A 176 11.44 -21.16 -37.44
C ASN A 176 10.80 -20.23 -36.38
N SER A 177 10.14 -20.78 -35.36
CA SER A 177 9.58 -20.04 -34.23
C SER A 177 10.46 -20.23 -32.98
N LEU A 178 10.34 -19.34 -31.99
CA LEU A 178 11.00 -19.46 -30.68
C LEU A 178 9.99 -19.76 -29.55
N GLU A 179 8.71 -19.77 -29.89
CA GLU A 179 7.57 -20.01 -29.02
C GLU A 179 7.43 -21.52 -28.75
N THR A 180 7.38 -21.91 -27.47
CA THR A 180 7.15 -23.30 -27.06
C THR A 180 5.72 -23.48 -26.58
N LYS A 181 5.08 -24.61 -26.91
CA LYS A 181 3.73 -24.97 -26.43
C LYS A 181 3.56 -24.75 -24.93
N SER A 182 4.51 -25.23 -24.10
CA SER A 182 4.49 -25.03 -22.64
C SER A 182 4.39 -23.56 -22.20
N LYS A 183 5.08 -22.63 -22.90
CA LYS A 183 5.05 -21.19 -22.59
C LYS A 183 3.75 -20.54 -23.07
N LEU A 184 3.23 -20.94 -24.23
CA LEU A 184 1.93 -20.48 -24.72
C LEU A 184 0.78 -20.96 -23.82
N VAL A 185 0.84 -22.21 -23.33
CA VAL A 185 -0.12 -22.72 -22.32
C VAL A 185 -0.04 -21.87 -21.06
N GLN A 186 1.16 -21.52 -20.58
CA GLN A 186 1.29 -20.61 -19.42
C GLN A 186 0.65 -19.25 -19.68
N LEU A 187 0.89 -18.67 -20.86
CA LEU A 187 0.37 -17.37 -21.25
C LEU A 187 -1.16 -17.40 -21.27
N ARG A 188 -1.74 -18.46 -21.86
CA ARG A 188 -3.19 -18.71 -21.85
C ARG A 188 -3.72 -18.81 -20.41
N MET A 189 -3.17 -19.70 -19.59
CA MET A 189 -3.61 -19.89 -18.20
C MET A 189 -3.57 -18.59 -17.39
N VAL A 190 -2.48 -17.84 -17.51
CA VAL A 190 -2.33 -16.57 -16.80
C VAL A 190 -3.38 -15.56 -17.29
N LEU A 191 -3.63 -15.46 -18.60
CA LEU A 191 -4.58 -14.50 -19.17
C LEU A 191 -6.06 -14.90 -18.95
N GLU A 192 -6.37 -16.20 -18.87
CA GLU A 192 -7.72 -16.74 -18.65
C GLU A 192 -8.11 -16.86 -17.17
N MET A 193 -7.13 -16.86 -16.27
CA MET A 193 -7.38 -16.95 -14.83
C MET A 193 -8.46 -15.92 -14.41
N HIS A 194 -9.44 -16.34 -13.60
CA HIS A 194 -10.61 -15.56 -13.19
C HIS A 194 -11.61 -15.14 -14.30
N GLY A 195 -11.49 -15.67 -15.52
CA GLY A 195 -12.47 -15.51 -16.60
C GLY A 195 -12.46 -14.15 -17.32
N HIS A 196 -12.40 -13.04 -16.59
CA HIS A 196 -12.42 -11.68 -17.14
C HIS A 196 -11.22 -10.86 -16.65
N PHE A 197 -10.77 -9.86 -17.43
CA PHE A 197 -9.67 -8.96 -17.03
C PHE A 197 -10.05 -7.93 -15.95
N SER A 198 -11.08 -8.19 -15.14
CA SER A 198 -11.53 -7.30 -14.06
C SER A 198 -10.71 -7.51 -12.79
N GLY A 199 -10.17 -6.42 -12.22
CA GLY A 199 -9.55 -6.43 -10.89
C GLY A 199 -8.15 -7.06 -10.79
N ILE A 200 -7.58 -7.54 -11.89
CA ILE A 200 -6.35 -8.33 -11.89
C ILE A 200 -5.21 -7.58 -12.60
N ASN A 201 -4.10 -7.38 -11.89
CA ASN A 201 -2.92 -6.65 -12.37
C ASN A 201 -2.04 -7.50 -13.31
N ARG A 202 -2.54 -7.75 -14.53
CA ARG A 202 -1.74 -8.33 -15.63
C ARG A 202 -1.11 -7.24 -16.47
N LYS A 203 0.15 -7.44 -16.84
CA LYS A 203 0.86 -6.53 -17.75
C LYS A 203 1.68 -7.33 -18.74
N VAL A 204 1.32 -7.22 -20.02
CA VAL A 204 2.11 -7.74 -21.13
C VAL A 204 3.01 -6.61 -21.63
N GLN A 205 4.29 -6.89 -21.86
CA GLN A 205 5.22 -5.96 -22.45
C GLN A 205 5.92 -6.61 -23.63
N PHE A 206 5.96 -5.91 -24.76
CA PHE A 206 6.79 -6.30 -25.89
C PHE A 206 8.01 -5.40 -25.91
N LYS A 207 9.20 -6.00 -26.04
CA LYS A 207 10.45 -5.29 -26.25
C LYS A 207 11.03 -5.72 -27.59
N TYR A 208 11.37 -4.74 -28.42
CA TYR A 208 12.03 -5.01 -29.69
C TYR A 208 13.50 -5.36 -29.44
N GLN A 209 13.98 -6.45 -30.02
CA GLN A 209 15.38 -6.86 -29.97
C GLN A 209 15.98 -6.73 -31.37
N SER A 210 16.92 -5.79 -31.53
CA SER A 210 17.59 -5.52 -32.81
C SER A 210 18.75 -6.48 -33.12
N LYS A 211 19.16 -7.33 -32.17
CA LYS A 211 20.25 -8.31 -32.34
C LYS A 211 19.66 -9.72 -32.41
N SER A 212 20.15 -10.51 -33.36
CA SER A 212 19.85 -11.94 -33.49
C SER A 212 20.12 -12.68 -32.18
N LEU A 213 19.25 -13.64 -31.82
CA LEU A 213 19.58 -14.58 -30.74
C LEU A 213 20.80 -15.40 -31.19
N PRO A 214 21.80 -15.63 -30.33
CA PRO A 214 22.80 -16.65 -30.60
C PRO A 214 22.12 -18.02 -30.57
N THR A 215 22.01 -18.64 -31.74
CA THR A 215 21.54 -20.02 -31.88
C THR A 215 22.57 -20.90 -31.17
N LYS A 216 22.22 -21.50 -30.03
CA LYS A 216 22.94 -22.68 -29.52
C LYS A 216 22.59 -23.85 -30.45
N ALA A 217 23.20 -23.89 -31.62
CA ALA A 217 23.40 -25.09 -32.40
C ALA A 217 24.91 -25.21 -32.60
N SER A 218 25.41 -26.39 -32.32
CA SER A 218 26.75 -26.92 -32.57
C SER A 218 27.61 -26.10 -33.55
N SER A 219 28.81 -25.79 -33.09
CA SER A 219 29.99 -25.48 -33.88
C SER A 219 30.12 -26.37 -35.12
N GLU A 220 30.66 -25.75 -36.17
CA GLU A 220 31.07 -26.34 -37.47
C GLU A 220 29.97 -26.43 -38.53
N GLU A 221 29.67 -25.26 -39.12
CA GLU A 221 29.57 -25.02 -40.57
C GLU A 221 28.90 -23.65 -40.77
N ALA A 222 29.72 -22.59 -40.62
CA ALA A 222 29.31 -21.23 -40.95
C ALA A 222 29.36 -21.07 -42.47
N ASP A 223 28.34 -21.56 -43.17
CA ASP A 223 28.14 -21.23 -44.56
C ASP A 223 27.37 -19.91 -44.70
N LYS A 224 27.84 -19.08 -45.63
CA LYS A 224 27.42 -17.70 -45.85
C LYS A 224 26.01 -17.65 -46.42
N THR A 225 24.99 -17.48 -45.59
CA THR A 225 23.68 -17.01 -46.05
C THR A 225 23.42 -15.60 -45.55
N ASP A 226 23.45 -14.63 -46.49
CA ASP A 226 22.94 -13.26 -46.38
C ASP A 226 21.44 -13.25 -46.04
N THR A 227 21.07 -13.62 -44.82
CA THR A 227 19.72 -13.39 -44.30
C THR A 227 19.77 -12.17 -43.39
N PRO A 228 19.01 -11.10 -43.67
CA PRO A 228 18.96 -9.94 -42.79
C PRO A 228 18.51 -10.39 -41.39
N PRO A 229 19.07 -9.83 -40.30
CA PRO A 229 18.74 -10.24 -38.94
C PRO A 229 17.23 -10.09 -38.72
N GLN A 230 16.53 -11.23 -38.58
CA GLN A 230 15.10 -11.18 -38.35
C GLN A 230 14.82 -10.45 -37.03
N PRO A 231 13.93 -9.45 -37.03
CA PRO A 231 13.60 -8.71 -35.83
C PRO A 231 12.86 -9.64 -34.86
N SER A 232 13.45 -9.85 -33.67
CA SER A 232 12.84 -10.67 -32.63
C SER A 232 12.13 -9.79 -31.60
N LEU A 233 10.96 -10.23 -31.15
CA LEU A 233 10.21 -9.57 -30.08
C LEU A 233 10.37 -10.37 -28.79
N LEU A 234 10.64 -9.69 -27.69
CA LEU A 234 10.59 -10.30 -26.37
C LEU A 234 9.25 -9.97 -25.71
N LEU A 235 8.37 -10.98 -25.60
CA LEU A 235 7.14 -10.91 -24.83
C LEU A 235 7.47 -11.15 -23.35
N ILE A 236 7.01 -10.23 -22.50
CA ILE A 236 7.15 -10.29 -21.05
C ILE A 236 5.77 -10.13 -20.42
N ILE A 237 5.19 -11.21 -19.90
CA ILE A 237 3.98 -11.11 -19.06
C ILE A 237 4.38 -11.08 -17.59
N LYS A 238 3.76 -10.15 -16.84
CA LYS A 238 3.86 -10.02 -15.39
C LYS A 238 2.46 -10.12 -14.78
N TRP A 239 2.32 -10.91 -13.73
CA TRP A 239 1.07 -11.13 -13.01
C TRP A 239 1.34 -11.30 -11.50
N GLY A 240 0.27 -11.40 -10.71
CA GLY A 240 0.36 -11.39 -9.25
C GLY A 240 0.70 -10.00 -8.69
N GLY A 241 1.20 -9.94 -7.45
CA GLY A 241 1.46 -8.66 -6.77
C GLY A 241 0.19 -7.87 -6.44
N GLN A 242 -0.95 -8.56 -6.34
CA GLN A 242 -2.26 -8.00 -6.02
C GLN A 242 -2.51 -8.09 -4.52
N LEU A 243 -3.20 -7.09 -3.98
CA LEU A 243 -3.58 -7.09 -2.58
C LEU A 243 -4.56 -8.24 -2.31
N THR A 244 -4.26 -9.09 -1.33
CA THR A 244 -5.12 -10.23 -0.94
C THR A 244 -6.39 -9.74 -0.24
N VAL A 245 -7.35 -10.64 -0.01
CA VAL A 245 -8.54 -10.32 0.81
C VAL A 245 -8.09 -9.97 2.22
N ASP A 246 -7.19 -10.76 2.80
CA ASP A 246 -6.58 -10.51 4.10
C ASP A 246 -5.83 -9.18 4.11
N GLY A 247 -5.10 -8.85 3.05
CA GLY A 247 -4.44 -7.55 2.91
C GLY A 247 -5.41 -6.36 2.92
N LYS A 248 -6.62 -6.51 2.37
CA LYS A 248 -7.69 -5.50 2.47
C LYS A 248 -8.22 -5.39 3.90
N GLN A 249 -8.50 -6.52 4.53
CA GLN A 249 -8.99 -6.58 5.92
C GLN A 249 -7.95 -6.01 6.91
N GLN A 250 -6.68 -6.34 6.73
CA GLN A 250 -5.57 -5.76 7.51
C GLN A 250 -5.52 -4.24 7.38
N ALA A 251 -5.68 -3.72 6.16
CA ALA A 251 -5.67 -2.28 5.93
C ALA A 251 -6.89 -1.58 6.55
N GLU A 252 -8.07 -2.16 6.39
CA GLU A 252 -9.32 -1.67 7.00
C GLU A 252 -9.21 -1.66 8.53
N LYS A 253 -8.76 -2.78 9.11
CA LYS A 253 -8.55 -2.92 10.55
C LYS A 253 -7.52 -1.91 11.08
N LEU A 254 -6.41 -1.74 10.38
CA LEU A 254 -5.41 -0.73 10.72
C LEU A 254 -6.00 0.68 10.69
N GLY A 255 -6.91 0.98 9.75
CA GLY A 255 -7.63 2.25 9.71
C GLY A 255 -8.53 2.47 10.94
N GLU A 256 -9.28 1.43 11.35
CA GLU A 256 -10.10 1.46 12.57
C GLU A 256 -9.25 1.69 13.83
N ASP A 257 -8.12 1.00 13.93
CA ASP A 257 -7.24 1.09 15.08
C ASP A 257 -6.50 2.44 15.08
N PHE A 258 -6.12 2.95 13.90
CA PHE A 258 -5.52 4.27 13.74
C PHE A 258 -6.46 5.39 14.18
N ARG A 259 -7.77 5.25 13.92
CA ARG A 259 -8.79 6.16 14.46
C ARG A 259 -8.78 6.21 15.98
N LYS A 260 -8.49 5.09 16.66
CA LYS A 260 -8.48 4.95 18.13
C LYS A 260 -7.15 5.33 18.78
N MET A 261 -6.09 5.58 17.99
CA MET A 261 -4.74 5.86 18.49
C MET A 261 -4.64 7.12 19.35
N TYR A 262 -5.44 8.15 19.03
CA TYR A 262 -5.54 9.34 19.88
C TYR A 262 -6.69 9.14 20.87
N PRO A 263 -6.46 9.32 22.18
CA PRO A 263 -7.49 9.08 23.19
C PRO A 263 -8.74 9.90 22.83
N GLY A 264 -9.82 9.19 22.50
CA GLY A 264 -11.16 9.73 22.67
C GLY A 264 -11.35 9.91 24.18
N GLY A 265 -12.02 11.00 24.60
CA GLY A 265 -12.33 11.19 26.01
C GLY A 265 -12.86 9.90 26.62
N THR A 266 -12.27 9.46 27.72
CA THR A 266 -12.63 8.24 28.43
C THR A 266 -14.05 8.37 28.97
N SER A 267 -15.03 7.77 28.31
CA SER A 267 -16.26 7.34 28.96
C SER A 267 -16.31 5.82 28.88
N GLN A 268 -15.69 5.17 29.88
CA GLN A 268 -16.02 3.81 30.26
C GLN A 268 -17.44 3.81 30.81
N SER A 269 -18.43 3.74 29.94
CA SER A 269 -19.79 3.35 30.30
C SER A 269 -20.44 2.79 29.05
N SER A 270 -20.54 1.47 29.06
CA SER A 270 -21.55 0.61 28.45
C SER A 270 -22.55 1.30 27.50
N ILE A 271 -22.63 0.75 26.27
CA ILE A 271 -23.63 0.99 25.22
C ILE A 271 -23.26 2.12 24.24
N GLY A 272 -22.47 1.77 23.21
CA GLY A 272 -22.30 2.57 22.00
C GLY A 272 -20.84 2.81 21.61
N ASP A 273 -20.36 2.04 20.64
CA ASP A 273 -18.98 1.93 20.15
C ASP A 273 -18.44 3.19 19.40
N SER A 274 -18.90 4.38 19.75
CA SER A 274 -18.53 5.63 19.07
C SER A 274 -17.31 6.31 19.66
N ASN A 275 -16.18 5.59 19.73
CA ASN A 275 -14.87 6.19 20.01
C ASN A 275 -14.39 6.93 18.75
N VAL A 276 -14.69 8.24 18.63
CA VAL A 276 -14.36 9.05 17.43
C VAL A 276 -12.89 9.52 17.41
N GLY A 277 -12.14 9.29 18.51
CA GLY A 277 -10.67 9.36 18.59
C GLY A 277 -10.04 10.50 17.78
N LEU A 278 -9.17 10.16 16.82
CA LEU A 278 -8.42 11.10 15.98
C LEU A 278 -9.30 11.98 15.08
N LEU A 279 -10.42 11.46 14.59
CA LEU A 279 -11.29 12.17 13.64
C LEU A 279 -12.04 13.35 14.26
N ARG A 280 -12.13 13.41 15.60
CA ARG A 280 -12.73 14.55 16.32
C ARG A 280 -11.91 15.84 16.18
N LEU A 281 -10.63 15.70 15.81
CA LEU A 281 -9.69 16.80 15.70
C LEU A 281 -9.79 17.54 14.36
N HIS A 282 -10.49 16.97 13.37
CA HIS A 282 -10.70 17.58 12.06
C HIS A 282 -11.98 18.41 12.06
N SER A 283 -11.86 19.69 11.72
CA SER A 283 -13.03 20.57 11.51
C SER A 283 -13.71 20.23 10.19
N THR A 284 -12.92 19.91 9.16
CA THR A 284 -13.41 19.41 7.86
C THR A 284 -12.43 18.42 7.26
N PHE A 285 -12.87 17.20 6.91
CA PHE A 285 -11.99 16.21 6.30
C PHE A 285 -11.37 16.66 4.99
N ARG A 286 -12.04 17.55 4.23
CA ARG A 286 -11.55 18.06 2.94
C ARG A 286 -10.27 18.88 3.06
N HIS A 287 -10.09 19.62 4.15
CA HIS A 287 -8.95 20.51 4.37
C HIS A 287 -7.92 19.88 5.33
N ASP A 288 -8.41 19.16 6.33
CA ASP A 288 -7.58 18.68 7.44
C ASP A 288 -6.98 17.30 7.16
N LEU A 289 -7.62 16.46 6.34
CA LEU A 289 -7.15 15.11 6.00
C LEU A 289 -6.75 15.02 4.52
N LYS A 290 -5.46 14.75 4.26
CA LYS A 290 -4.97 14.42 2.91
C LYS A 290 -4.35 13.04 2.90
N ILE A 291 -4.67 12.28 1.84
CA ILE A 291 -4.19 10.92 1.65
C ILE A 291 -3.48 10.86 0.30
N TYR A 292 -2.23 10.42 0.34
CA TYR A 292 -1.35 10.27 -0.80
C TYR A 292 -1.05 8.78 -0.97
N ALA A 293 -1.07 8.29 -2.21
CA ALA A 293 -0.75 6.91 -2.52
C ALA A 293 0.08 6.84 -3.80
N SER A 294 1.03 5.90 -3.85
CA SER A 294 1.74 5.58 -5.10
C SER A 294 0.76 5.05 -6.15
N ASP A 295 1.06 5.24 -7.43
CA ASP A 295 0.29 4.74 -8.59
C ASP A 295 0.25 3.20 -8.71
N GLU A 296 0.90 2.51 -7.78
CA GLU A 296 0.86 1.06 -7.73
C GLU A 296 -0.49 0.56 -7.20
N GLY A 297 -1.20 -0.25 -8.00
CA GLY A 297 -2.57 -0.67 -7.70
C GLY A 297 -2.76 -1.27 -6.30
N ARG A 298 -1.82 -2.09 -5.78
CA ARG A 298 -1.93 -2.63 -4.41
C ARG A 298 -1.81 -1.56 -3.33
N VAL A 299 -1.02 -0.51 -3.57
CA VAL A 299 -0.85 0.61 -2.65
C VAL A 299 -2.13 1.45 -2.63
N GLN A 300 -2.71 1.74 -3.79
CA GLN A 300 -3.99 2.45 -3.90
C GLN A 300 -5.13 1.68 -3.22
N MET A 301 -5.24 0.36 -3.48
CA MET A 301 -6.24 -0.50 -2.83
C MET A 301 -6.07 -0.53 -1.29
N THR A 302 -4.83 -0.59 -0.80
CA THR A 302 -4.53 -0.51 0.64
C THR A 302 -5.00 0.83 1.20
N ALA A 303 -4.67 1.92 0.51
CA ALA A 303 -5.04 3.27 0.94
C ALA A 303 -6.57 3.45 1.00
N ALA A 304 -7.30 2.92 0.03
CA ALA A 304 -8.76 2.95 0.03
C ALA A 304 -9.36 2.10 1.15
N ALA A 305 -8.87 0.87 1.36
CA ALA A 305 -9.32 -0.01 2.44
C ALA A 305 -9.05 0.60 3.82
N PHE A 306 -7.86 1.18 4.02
CA PHE A 306 -7.53 1.93 5.23
C PHE A 306 -8.46 3.13 5.41
N THR A 307 -8.72 3.89 4.35
CA THR A 307 -9.61 5.07 4.42
C THR A 307 -11.04 4.66 4.79
N LYS A 308 -11.51 3.53 4.27
CA LYS A 308 -12.81 2.94 4.62
C LYS A 308 -12.90 2.66 6.12
N GLY A 309 -11.90 1.97 6.69
CA GLY A 309 -11.85 1.67 8.13
C GLY A 309 -11.67 2.92 9.00
N LEU A 310 -10.79 3.83 8.57
CA LEU A 310 -10.54 5.11 9.26
C LEU A 310 -11.84 5.91 9.39
N LEU A 311 -12.57 6.11 8.28
CA LEU A 311 -13.76 6.95 8.22
C LEU A 311 -15.07 6.21 8.53
N ALA A 312 -15.01 4.89 8.77
CA ALA A 312 -16.17 4.01 8.91
C ALA A 312 -17.18 4.19 7.76
N LEU A 313 -16.69 4.07 6.53
CA LEU A 313 -17.51 4.19 5.32
C LEU A 313 -18.15 2.85 4.97
N ASP A 314 -19.45 2.89 4.67
CA ASP A 314 -20.17 1.77 4.09
C ASP A 314 -20.05 1.80 2.55
N GLY A 315 -19.81 0.64 1.94
CA GLY A 315 -19.73 0.47 0.48
C GLY A 315 -18.43 -0.15 -0.04
N GLU A 316 -18.36 -0.32 -1.35
CA GLU A 316 -17.20 -0.89 -2.04
C GLU A 316 -16.02 0.09 -2.13
N LEU A 317 -14.81 -0.43 -2.38
CA LEU A 317 -13.59 0.38 -2.52
C LEU A 317 -13.51 1.25 -3.81
N PRO A 318 -14.10 0.90 -4.97
CA PRO A 318 -13.93 1.68 -6.20
C PRO A 318 -14.38 3.15 -6.12
N PRO A 319 -15.54 3.50 -5.52
CA PRO A 319 -15.93 4.90 -5.31
C PRO A 319 -14.90 5.70 -4.48
N ILE A 320 -14.34 5.07 -3.44
CA ILE A 320 -13.32 5.66 -2.57
C ILE A 320 -12.05 5.93 -3.37
N LEU A 321 -11.61 4.95 -4.19
CA LEU A 321 -10.43 5.09 -5.05
C LEU A 321 -10.57 6.25 -6.03
N VAL A 322 -11.71 6.37 -6.73
CA VAL A 322 -11.95 7.45 -7.70
C VAL A 322 -11.87 8.83 -7.01
N GLN A 323 -12.38 8.94 -5.79
CA GLN A 323 -12.33 10.18 -5.03
C GLN A 323 -10.92 10.51 -4.54
N MET A 324 -10.14 9.50 -4.13
CA MET A 324 -8.74 9.67 -3.73
C MET A 324 -7.84 10.05 -4.92
N VAL A 325 -7.97 9.34 -6.05
CA VAL A 325 -7.13 9.53 -7.24
C VAL A 325 -7.31 10.92 -7.87
N LYS A 326 -8.52 11.50 -7.83
CA LYS A 326 -8.75 12.88 -8.31
C LYS A 326 -8.12 13.96 -7.43
N SER A 327 -7.82 13.65 -6.17
CA SER A 327 -7.30 14.62 -5.20
C SER A 327 -5.76 14.69 -5.14
N ALA A 328 -5.08 13.71 -5.72
CA ALA A 328 -3.64 13.55 -5.62
C ALA A 328 -2.96 13.89 -6.96
N ASN A 329 -2.63 15.17 -7.16
CA ASN A 329 -1.72 15.59 -8.24
C ASN A 329 -0.26 15.23 -7.85
N THR A 330 0.00 13.94 -7.57
CA THR A 330 1.21 13.40 -6.91
C THR A 330 2.21 12.73 -7.85
N ASN A 331 2.13 13.00 -9.16
CA ASN A 331 3.07 12.44 -10.14
C ASN A 331 4.52 12.73 -9.70
N GLY A 332 5.32 11.69 -9.46
CA GLY A 332 6.72 11.80 -9.08
C GLY A 332 7.04 11.89 -7.58
N LEU A 333 6.05 12.01 -6.68
CA LEU A 333 6.32 12.14 -5.23
C LEU A 333 6.93 10.88 -4.61
N LEU A 334 6.63 9.72 -5.20
CA LEU A 334 7.02 8.39 -4.71
C LEU A 334 7.79 7.61 -5.78
N ASP A 335 8.44 8.33 -6.70
CA ASP A 335 9.25 7.76 -7.77
C ASP A 335 10.74 7.68 -7.38
N TYR A 336 11.41 6.66 -7.91
CA TYR A 336 12.83 6.39 -7.65
C TYR A 336 13.73 7.18 -8.62
N ASP A 337 14.85 7.68 -8.12
CA ASP A 337 15.94 8.14 -9.00
C ASP A 337 16.64 6.94 -9.68
N ALA A 338 16.98 7.07 -10.95
CA ALA A 338 17.67 6.04 -11.74
C ALA A 338 19.05 5.67 -11.15
N GLU A 339 19.75 6.63 -10.53
CA GLU A 339 21.04 6.38 -9.89
C GLU A 339 20.94 5.48 -8.64
N SER A 340 19.82 5.57 -7.91
CA SER A 340 19.58 4.69 -6.75
C SER A 340 19.47 3.22 -7.16
N THR A 341 18.87 2.95 -8.33
CA THR A 341 18.70 1.60 -8.88
C THR A 341 20.04 0.98 -9.28
N LYS A 342 20.95 1.77 -9.86
CA LYS A 342 22.30 1.30 -10.21
C LYS A 342 23.09 0.90 -8.96
N ARG A 343 23.02 1.71 -7.90
CA ARG A 343 23.69 1.42 -6.63
C ARG A 343 23.15 0.16 -5.96
N GLN A 344 21.83 -0.02 -5.90
CA GLN A 344 21.23 -1.27 -5.42
C GLN A 344 21.70 -2.50 -6.20
N THR A 345 21.91 -2.36 -7.52
CA THR A 345 22.39 -3.47 -8.36
C THR A 345 23.82 -3.87 -7.98
N ARG A 346 24.72 -2.90 -7.78
CA ARG A 346 26.09 -3.16 -7.31
C ARG A 346 26.12 -3.82 -5.93
N VAL A 347 25.25 -3.38 -5.02
CA VAL A 347 25.16 -3.97 -3.68
C VAL A 347 24.65 -5.42 -3.75
N LYS A 348 23.68 -5.71 -4.62
CA LYS A 348 23.22 -7.08 -4.88
C LYS A 348 24.34 -7.98 -5.43
N GLU A 349 25.17 -7.46 -6.33
CA GLU A 349 26.34 -8.18 -6.85
C GLU A 349 27.36 -8.47 -5.74
N ALA A 350 27.67 -7.48 -4.90
CA ALA A 350 28.57 -7.67 -3.75
C ALA A 350 28.03 -8.70 -2.73
N LEU A 351 26.72 -8.69 -2.47
CA LEU A 351 26.06 -9.68 -1.60
C LEU A 351 26.08 -11.07 -2.22
N GLN A 352 25.86 -11.17 -3.54
CA GLN A 352 25.98 -12.42 -4.27
C GLN A 352 27.38 -13.01 -4.11
N ASP A 353 28.44 -12.22 -4.32
CA ASP A 353 29.83 -12.69 -4.23
C ASP A 353 30.22 -13.11 -2.81
N LEU A 354 29.66 -12.45 -1.79
CA LEU A 354 29.93 -12.77 -0.39
C LEU A 354 29.25 -14.08 0.03
N LEU A 355 27.97 -14.24 -0.33
CA LEU A 355 27.16 -15.39 0.09
C LEU A 355 27.30 -16.62 -0.82
N SER A 356 28.02 -16.51 -1.94
CA SER A 356 28.31 -17.66 -2.82
C SER A 356 29.51 -18.49 -2.38
N ARG A 357 30.22 -18.09 -1.31
CA ARG A 357 31.43 -18.79 -0.85
C ARG A 357 31.05 -19.96 0.06
N ASP A 358 31.46 -21.17 -0.31
CA ASP A 358 31.25 -22.35 0.53
C ASP A 358 32.26 -22.41 1.68
N ARG A 359 32.01 -21.57 2.69
CA ARG A 359 32.75 -21.57 3.95
C ARG A 359 31.86 -21.04 5.07
N ASP A 360 32.23 -21.38 6.29
CA ASP A 360 31.61 -20.78 7.46
C ASP A 360 32.03 -19.30 7.57
N PHE A 361 31.12 -18.43 8.02
CA PHE A 361 31.40 -17.01 8.17
C PHE A 361 32.55 -16.76 9.14
N THR A 362 33.52 -15.95 8.72
CA THR A 362 34.63 -15.50 9.57
C THR A 362 34.31 -14.12 10.16
N ASP A 363 35.00 -13.69 11.23
CA ASP A 363 34.78 -12.36 11.85
C ASP A 363 34.83 -11.19 10.84
N ALA A 364 35.68 -11.30 9.82
CA ALA A 364 35.75 -10.33 8.72
C ALA A 364 34.45 -10.28 7.88
N ASP A 365 33.72 -11.39 7.74
CA ASP A 365 32.43 -11.42 7.07
C ASP A 365 31.33 -10.78 7.93
N TYR A 366 31.41 -10.86 9.26
CA TYR A 366 30.52 -10.11 10.16
C TYR A 366 30.67 -8.60 9.96
N GLU A 367 31.90 -8.11 9.83
CA GLU A 367 32.15 -6.69 9.58
C GLU A 367 31.73 -6.25 8.17
N LYS A 368 31.88 -7.11 7.16
CA LYS A 368 31.45 -6.83 5.80
C LYS A 368 29.95 -6.86 5.61
N ILE A 369 29.25 -7.84 6.19
CA ILE A 369 27.79 -7.98 6.05
C ILE A 369 27.09 -7.00 6.98
N ALA A 370 27.54 -6.88 8.23
CA ALA A 370 26.87 -6.13 9.27
C ALA A 370 27.81 -5.13 9.95
N PRO A 371 28.34 -4.12 9.21
CA PRO A 371 29.24 -3.11 9.79
C PRO A 371 28.57 -2.33 10.94
N SER A 372 27.24 -2.22 10.92
CA SER A 372 26.45 -1.58 11.97
C SER A 372 26.13 -2.47 13.19
N ARG A 373 26.62 -3.72 13.22
CA ARG A 373 26.45 -4.72 14.30
C ARG A 373 25.02 -4.81 14.87
N LYS A 374 24.00 -4.75 14.02
CA LYS A 374 22.60 -4.92 14.45
C LYS A 374 22.37 -6.35 14.93
N SER A 375 21.79 -6.50 16.13
CA SER A 375 21.52 -7.81 16.74
C SER A 375 20.75 -8.77 15.85
N SER A 376 19.73 -8.28 15.12
CA SER A 376 18.95 -9.11 14.19
C SER A 376 19.79 -9.69 13.06
N LEU A 377 20.74 -8.91 12.52
CA LEU A 377 21.64 -9.38 11.46
C LEU A 377 22.64 -10.39 12.00
N LEU A 378 23.22 -10.12 13.18
CA LEU A 378 24.17 -11.02 13.84
C LEU A 378 23.52 -12.37 14.15
N THR A 379 22.30 -12.36 14.70
CA THR A 379 21.53 -13.58 15.00
C THR A 379 21.29 -14.41 13.72
N SER A 380 20.96 -13.76 12.60
CA SER A 380 20.78 -14.45 11.32
C SER A 380 22.09 -15.03 10.78
N ILE A 381 23.22 -14.30 10.90
CA ILE A 381 24.55 -14.77 10.49
C ILE A 381 24.95 -16.00 11.31
N ASP A 382 24.77 -15.95 12.64
CA ASP A 382 25.07 -17.04 13.57
C ASP A 382 24.23 -18.29 13.28
N TYR A 383 22.96 -18.10 12.91
CA TYR A 383 22.06 -19.20 12.55
C TYR A 383 22.45 -19.86 11.22
N ILE A 384 22.82 -19.05 10.21
CA ILE A 384 23.16 -19.55 8.88
C ILE A 384 24.47 -20.32 8.92
N LYS A 385 25.50 -19.79 9.61
CA LYS A 385 26.89 -20.28 9.65
C LYS A 385 27.57 -20.35 8.28
N ASN A 386 27.08 -21.21 7.39
CA ASN A 386 27.55 -21.38 6.01
C ASN A 386 26.39 -21.12 5.03
N PRO A 387 26.50 -20.09 4.18
CA PRO A 387 25.43 -19.70 3.26
C PRO A 387 25.17 -20.74 2.16
N VAL A 388 26.18 -21.46 1.68
CA VAL A 388 26.05 -22.47 0.62
C VAL A 388 25.38 -23.74 1.15
N LYS A 389 25.75 -24.21 2.35
CA LYS A 389 25.05 -25.34 3.02
C LYS A 389 23.60 -24.99 3.31
N MET A 390 23.33 -23.78 3.78
CA MET A 390 21.95 -23.28 3.96
C MET A 390 21.20 -23.24 2.63
N GLY A 391 21.83 -22.77 1.56
CA GLY A 391 21.28 -22.78 0.20
C GLY A 391 20.91 -24.19 -0.28
N ARG A 392 21.77 -25.18 -0.05
CA ARG A 392 21.52 -26.58 -0.38
C ARG A 392 20.30 -27.14 0.36
N ARG A 393 20.22 -26.90 1.67
CA ARG A 393 19.06 -27.31 2.49
C ARG A 393 17.76 -26.69 2.00
N ILE A 394 17.78 -25.39 1.66
CA ILE A 394 16.61 -24.70 1.08
C ILE A 394 16.24 -25.30 -0.27
N TYR A 395 17.21 -25.60 -1.12
CA TYR A 395 16.98 -26.23 -2.41
C TYR A 395 16.33 -27.61 -2.27
N GLU A 396 16.80 -28.43 -1.33
CA GLU A 396 16.19 -29.73 -1.01
C GLU A 396 14.72 -29.60 -0.58
N TYR A 397 14.40 -28.61 0.26
CA TYR A 397 13.01 -28.33 0.65
C TYR A 397 12.16 -27.84 -0.51
N ILE A 398 12.69 -26.97 -1.38
CA ILE A 398 11.98 -26.52 -2.59
C ILE A 398 11.71 -27.71 -3.52
N HIS A 399 12.69 -28.59 -3.72
CA HIS A 399 12.55 -29.79 -4.52
C HIS A 399 11.52 -30.76 -3.93
N GLY A 400 11.56 -31.00 -2.61
CA GLY A 400 10.55 -31.82 -1.92
C GLY A 400 9.13 -31.26 -2.08
N MET A 401 8.98 -29.94 -2.04
CA MET A 401 7.70 -29.28 -2.29
C MET A 401 7.25 -29.40 -3.74
N THR A 402 8.15 -29.31 -4.73
CA THR A 402 7.76 -29.46 -6.14
C THR A 402 7.29 -30.88 -6.45
N LEU A 403 7.92 -31.89 -5.85
CA LEU A 403 7.47 -33.29 -5.92
C LEU A 403 6.11 -33.50 -5.26
N LEU A 404 5.89 -32.92 -4.07
CA LEU A 404 4.59 -33.00 -3.39
C LEU A 404 3.48 -32.37 -4.22
N ILE A 405 3.70 -31.17 -4.76
CA ILE A 405 2.72 -30.48 -5.61
C ILE A 405 2.40 -31.32 -6.86
N GLN A 406 3.42 -31.93 -7.47
CA GLN A 406 3.23 -32.80 -8.62
C GLN A 406 2.40 -34.05 -8.28
N SER A 407 2.66 -34.69 -7.13
CA SER A 407 1.87 -35.82 -6.64
C SER A 407 0.41 -35.42 -6.37
N LYS A 408 0.19 -34.27 -5.74
CA LYS A 408 -1.16 -33.75 -5.48
C LYS A 408 -1.89 -33.39 -6.78
N MET A 409 -1.21 -32.82 -7.76
CA MET A 409 -1.81 -32.48 -9.06
C MET A 409 -2.41 -33.71 -9.77
N SER A 410 -1.81 -34.89 -9.63
CA SER A 410 -2.34 -36.14 -10.19
C SER A 410 -3.56 -36.70 -9.46
N ASN A 411 -3.80 -36.27 -8.22
CA ASN A 411 -4.89 -36.73 -7.35
C ASN A 411 -5.96 -35.64 -7.09
N ALA A 412 -5.77 -34.43 -7.64
CA ALA A 412 -6.52 -33.24 -7.25
C ALA A 412 -7.75 -33.03 -8.14
N ASP A 413 -8.85 -33.72 -7.81
CA ASP A 413 -10.15 -33.45 -8.43
C ASP A 413 -11.04 -32.49 -7.61
N SER A 414 -10.61 -31.97 -6.43
CA SER A 414 -11.54 -31.20 -5.57
C SER A 414 -10.97 -30.05 -4.73
N GLU A 415 -9.66 -29.85 -4.64
CA GLU A 415 -9.09 -28.79 -3.79
C GLU A 415 -8.78 -27.51 -4.59
N VAL A 416 -9.39 -26.38 -4.18
CA VAL A 416 -9.19 -25.06 -4.78
C VAL A 416 -8.14 -24.29 -3.98
N LEU A 417 -7.03 -23.91 -4.63
CA LEU A 417 -6.02 -23.04 -4.02
C LEU A 417 -6.52 -21.60 -3.88
N TYR A 418 -5.89 -20.83 -3.00
CA TYR A 418 -6.27 -19.44 -2.76
C TYR A 418 -6.29 -18.63 -4.06
N HIS A 419 -7.33 -17.80 -4.21
CA HIS A 419 -7.53 -16.96 -5.39
C HIS A 419 -7.63 -17.75 -6.69
N SER A 420 -8.17 -18.97 -6.66
CA SER A 420 -8.36 -19.81 -7.86
C SER A 420 -7.05 -20.04 -8.63
N GLU A 421 -5.89 -20.03 -7.95
CA GLU A 421 -4.64 -20.49 -8.53
C GLU A 421 -4.79 -21.99 -8.87
N THR A 422 -4.35 -22.40 -10.05
CA THR A 422 -4.39 -23.83 -10.42
C THR A 422 -3.14 -24.54 -9.88
N TRP A 423 -3.26 -25.83 -9.58
CA TRP A 423 -2.12 -26.68 -9.19
C TRP A 423 -0.97 -26.60 -10.19
N GLU A 424 -1.28 -26.53 -11.48
CA GLU A 424 -0.27 -26.35 -12.53
C GLU A 424 0.46 -25.00 -12.44
N LEU A 425 -0.22 -23.90 -12.10
CA LEU A 425 0.44 -22.60 -11.92
C LEU A 425 1.31 -22.56 -10.67
N MET A 426 0.85 -23.18 -9.57
CA MET A 426 1.65 -23.34 -8.36
C MET A 426 2.91 -24.19 -8.63
N LEU A 427 2.77 -25.31 -9.34
CA LEU A 427 3.89 -26.17 -9.74
C LEU A 427 4.89 -25.40 -10.60
N ARG A 428 4.41 -24.65 -11.60
CA ARG A 428 5.25 -23.81 -12.46
C ARG A 428 5.97 -22.71 -11.67
N ARG A 429 5.32 -22.11 -10.66
CA ARG A 429 5.93 -21.11 -9.77
C ARG A 429 7.09 -21.73 -8.99
N TRP A 430 6.87 -22.85 -8.32
CA TRP A 430 7.90 -23.50 -7.51
C TRP A 430 9.03 -24.11 -8.33
N ARG A 431 8.73 -24.82 -9.44
CA ARG A 431 9.78 -25.34 -10.36
C ARG A 431 10.63 -24.24 -10.95
N LYS A 432 10.03 -23.08 -11.21
CA LYS A 432 10.79 -21.93 -11.69
C LYS A 432 11.72 -21.39 -10.61
N LEU A 433 11.29 -21.31 -9.35
CA LEU A 433 12.16 -20.91 -8.24
C LEU A 433 13.29 -21.92 -8.04
N GLU A 434 12.98 -23.22 -8.08
CA GLU A 434 13.96 -24.30 -8.01
C GLU A 434 15.08 -24.11 -9.05
N LYS A 435 14.70 -23.90 -10.33
CA LYS A 435 15.64 -23.66 -11.43
C LYS A 435 16.37 -22.31 -11.35
N ASP A 436 15.67 -21.25 -10.94
CA ASP A 436 16.24 -19.90 -10.88
C ASP A 436 17.18 -19.73 -9.66
N PHE A 437 17.00 -20.54 -8.61
CA PHE A 437 17.73 -20.46 -7.35
C PHE A 437 19.07 -21.18 -7.39
N TYR A 438 19.16 -22.33 -8.07
CA TYR A 438 20.41 -23.08 -8.19
C TYR A 438 20.81 -23.21 -9.67
N ASP A 439 21.96 -22.64 -10.01
CA ASP A 439 22.56 -22.75 -11.34
C ASP A 439 23.45 -23.99 -11.39
N GLN A 440 22.96 -25.04 -12.05
CA GLN A 440 23.67 -26.31 -12.20
C GLN A 440 24.97 -26.19 -12.99
N ASP A 441 25.06 -25.24 -13.94
CA ASP A 441 26.24 -25.09 -14.80
C ASP A 441 27.39 -24.45 -14.02
N LYS A 442 27.07 -23.60 -13.04
CA LYS A 442 28.04 -22.83 -12.24
C LYS A 442 28.22 -23.35 -10.81
N ASP A 443 27.45 -24.37 -10.45
CA ASP A 443 27.34 -24.90 -9.08
C ASP A 443 27.19 -23.78 -8.04
N CYS A 444 26.28 -22.83 -8.29
CA CYS A 444 26.13 -21.66 -7.44
C CYS A 444 24.67 -21.30 -7.17
N PHE A 445 24.39 -20.79 -5.97
CA PHE A 445 23.07 -20.32 -5.57
C PHE A 445 22.85 -18.85 -5.93
N ASN A 446 21.72 -18.53 -6.53
CA ASN A 446 21.34 -17.17 -6.89
C ASN A 446 20.63 -16.47 -5.72
N ILE A 447 21.40 -15.68 -4.98
CA ILE A 447 20.98 -14.96 -3.77
C ILE A 447 19.88 -13.93 -4.08
N ASN A 448 19.85 -13.40 -5.31
CA ASN A 448 18.80 -12.47 -5.74
C ASN A 448 17.38 -13.09 -5.75
N LYS A 449 17.27 -14.42 -5.62
CA LYS A 449 15.99 -15.14 -5.56
C LYS A 449 15.47 -15.36 -4.16
N ILE A 450 16.28 -15.09 -3.13
CA ILE A 450 15.88 -15.24 -1.73
C ILE A 450 14.60 -14.45 -1.41
N PRO A 451 14.45 -13.16 -1.81
CA PRO A 451 13.21 -12.43 -1.56
C PRO A 451 12.00 -13.05 -2.27
N ASP A 452 12.19 -13.56 -3.51
CA ASP A 452 11.12 -14.19 -4.28
C ASP A 452 10.65 -15.51 -3.60
N ILE A 453 11.59 -16.32 -3.08
CA ILE A 453 11.30 -17.57 -2.36
C ILE A 453 10.60 -17.27 -1.03
N TYR A 454 11.12 -16.30 -0.26
CA TYR A 454 10.53 -15.87 1.00
C TYR A 454 9.08 -15.39 0.83
N ASP A 455 8.82 -14.55 -0.18
CA ASP A 455 7.47 -14.10 -0.51
C ASP A 455 6.55 -15.28 -0.86
N CYS A 456 7.04 -16.27 -1.61
CA CYS A 456 6.25 -17.43 -2.04
C CYS A 456 5.91 -18.38 -0.89
N ILE A 457 6.89 -18.79 -0.05
CA ILE A 457 6.61 -19.68 1.08
C ILE A 457 5.73 -18.99 2.12
N LYS A 458 5.94 -17.68 2.35
CA LYS A 458 5.11 -16.90 3.26
C LYS A 458 3.66 -16.86 2.78
N TYR A 459 3.44 -16.62 1.49
CA TYR A 459 2.10 -16.65 0.89
C TYR A 459 1.46 -18.03 1.04
N ASP A 460 2.19 -19.10 0.73
CA ASP A 460 1.66 -20.45 0.80
C ASP A 460 1.36 -20.91 2.24
N LEU A 461 2.16 -20.47 3.23
CA LEU A 461 1.89 -20.72 4.65
C LEU A 461 0.69 -19.93 5.19
N LEU A 462 0.43 -18.73 4.66
CA LEU A 462 -0.71 -17.93 5.08
C LEU A 462 -2.01 -18.42 4.44
N HIS A 463 -1.97 -18.75 3.15
CA HIS A 463 -3.18 -18.91 2.35
C HIS A 463 -3.43 -20.36 1.92
N ASN A 464 -2.38 -21.18 1.80
CA ASN A 464 -2.46 -22.55 1.26
C ASN A 464 -2.01 -23.63 2.25
N LYS A 465 -1.76 -23.31 3.53
CA LYS A 465 -1.21 -24.25 4.53
C LYS A 465 -2.05 -25.52 4.67
N ASN A 466 -3.37 -25.35 4.77
CA ASN A 466 -4.32 -26.46 4.95
C ASN A 466 -4.42 -27.37 3.73
N VAL A 467 -4.16 -26.83 2.54
CA VAL A 467 -4.26 -27.53 1.25
C VAL A 467 -2.92 -28.20 0.90
N LEU A 468 -1.80 -27.52 1.09
CA LEU A 468 -0.47 -28.05 0.80
C LEU A 468 -0.04 -29.13 1.81
N GLN A 469 -0.19 -28.87 3.11
CA GLN A 469 0.23 -29.77 4.20
C GLN A 469 1.67 -30.29 4.04
N PHE A 470 2.59 -29.44 3.57
CA PHE A 470 4.00 -29.81 3.45
C PHE A 470 4.68 -29.77 4.83
N ALA A 471 5.16 -30.91 5.32
CA ALA A 471 5.74 -31.04 6.66
C ALA A 471 6.90 -30.06 6.91
N HIS A 472 7.76 -29.85 5.91
CA HIS A 472 8.93 -28.96 6.01
C HIS A 472 8.65 -27.51 5.59
N ALA A 473 7.38 -27.10 5.45
CA ALA A 473 7.05 -25.73 5.03
C ALA A 473 7.54 -24.69 6.04
N GLU A 474 7.42 -24.98 7.34
CA GLU A 474 7.89 -24.10 8.41
C GLU A 474 9.42 -24.07 8.48
N ASP A 475 10.08 -25.23 8.33
CA ASP A 475 11.54 -25.32 8.25
C ASP A 475 12.09 -24.49 7.09
N LEU A 476 11.48 -24.62 5.91
CA LEU A 476 11.81 -23.84 4.72
C LEU A 476 11.63 -22.34 4.99
N TYR A 477 10.52 -21.94 5.62
CA TYR A 477 10.26 -20.55 5.99
C TYR A 477 11.32 -20.00 6.93
N VAL A 478 11.69 -20.72 7.99
CA VAL A 478 12.70 -20.28 8.96
C VAL A 478 14.07 -20.13 8.28
N CYS A 479 14.47 -21.11 7.47
CA CYS A 479 15.75 -21.08 6.76
C CYS A 479 15.83 -19.91 5.77
N ILE A 480 14.81 -19.74 4.92
CA ILE A 480 14.82 -18.64 3.94
C ILE A 480 14.64 -17.28 4.62
N LYS A 481 13.90 -17.21 5.74
CA LYS A 481 13.76 -15.97 6.53
C LYS A 481 15.10 -15.51 7.09
N ALA A 482 15.92 -16.41 7.63
CA ALA A 482 17.24 -16.04 8.12
C ALA A 482 18.10 -15.39 7.03
N LEU A 483 18.08 -15.96 5.81
CA LEU A 483 18.75 -15.38 4.65
C LEU A 483 18.11 -14.07 4.20
N ALA A 484 16.78 -13.98 4.16
CA ALA A 484 16.07 -12.77 3.75
C ALA A 484 16.30 -11.61 4.73
N ASP A 485 16.40 -11.88 6.03
CA ASP A 485 16.72 -10.90 7.07
C ASP A 485 18.12 -10.28 6.89
N ILE A 486 19.03 -10.97 6.19
CA ILE A 486 20.32 -10.43 5.74
C ILE A 486 20.16 -9.73 4.39
N VAL A 487 19.67 -10.44 3.38
CA VAL A 487 19.67 -9.95 1.99
C VAL A 487 18.81 -8.70 1.86
N VAL A 488 17.52 -8.75 2.25
CA VAL A 488 16.55 -7.67 1.98
C VAL A 488 16.97 -6.32 2.57
N PRO A 489 17.39 -6.20 3.85
CA PRO A 489 17.84 -4.92 4.39
C PRO A 489 19.17 -4.44 3.82
N GLN A 490 20.02 -5.36 3.36
CA GLN A 490 21.31 -5.02 2.78
C GLN A 490 21.23 -4.66 1.29
N GLU A 491 20.17 -5.05 0.57
CA GLU A 491 19.92 -4.55 -0.80
C GLU A 491 19.82 -3.01 -0.86
N TYR A 492 19.45 -2.37 0.24
CA TYR A 492 19.37 -0.91 0.38
C TYR A 492 20.69 -0.26 0.83
N GLY A 493 21.81 -0.97 0.74
CA GLY A 493 23.15 -0.53 1.11
C GLY A 493 23.71 -1.33 2.28
N ILE A 494 25.03 -1.55 2.34
CA ILE A 494 25.68 -2.33 3.40
C ILE A 494 26.26 -1.40 4.45
N THR A 495 27.08 -0.44 4.02
CA THR A 495 27.67 0.60 4.88
C THR A 495 26.65 1.70 5.19
N ILE A 496 26.89 2.48 6.25
CA ILE A 496 26.00 3.60 6.61
C ILE A 496 25.94 4.63 5.47
N GLU A 497 27.09 4.94 4.86
CA GLU A 497 27.18 5.88 3.75
C GLU A 497 26.39 5.41 2.53
N GLU A 498 26.57 4.15 2.11
CA GLU A 498 25.79 3.57 1.00
C GLU A 498 24.29 3.57 1.29
N LYS A 499 23.90 3.20 2.52
CA LYS A 499 22.50 3.22 2.94
C LYS A 499 21.90 4.63 2.83
N LEU A 500 22.59 5.65 3.33
CA LEU A 500 22.16 7.04 3.22
C LEU A 500 22.06 7.49 1.77
N ASN A 501 23.05 7.14 0.95
CA ASN A 501 23.12 7.49 -0.45
C ASN A 501 21.98 6.89 -1.28
N ILE A 502 21.65 5.62 -1.06
CA ILE A 502 20.50 4.96 -1.68
C ILE A 502 19.19 5.56 -1.14
N ALA A 503 19.07 5.73 0.18
CA ALA A 503 17.85 6.25 0.81
C ALA A 503 17.51 7.67 0.33
N ARG A 504 18.50 8.56 0.19
CA ARG A 504 18.33 9.92 -0.37
C ARG A 504 17.70 9.88 -1.76
N GLY A 505 18.13 8.96 -2.62
CA GLY A 505 17.58 8.82 -3.98
C GLY A 505 16.13 8.32 -4.03
N ILE A 506 15.61 7.74 -2.94
CA ILE A 506 14.26 7.19 -2.85
C ILE A 506 13.31 8.16 -2.14
N ILE A 507 13.73 8.75 -1.02
CA ILE A 507 12.82 9.40 -0.07
C ILE A 507 12.85 10.93 -0.12
N THR A 508 13.78 11.55 -0.86
CA THR A 508 13.92 13.02 -0.89
C THR A 508 12.63 13.76 -1.28
N PRO A 509 11.88 13.36 -2.33
CA PRO A 509 10.63 14.05 -2.67
C PRO A 509 9.60 13.95 -1.54
N LEU A 510 9.48 12.78 -0.91
CA LEU A 510 8.59 12.56 0.23
C LEU A 510 8.99 13.40 1.45
N LEU A 511 10.27 13.44 1.80
CA LEU A 511 10.76 14.24 2.93
C LEU A 511 10.55 15.73 2.71
N ARG A 512 10.72 16.22 1.47
CA ARG A 512 10.42 17.62 1.14
C ARG A 512 8.94 17.92 1.37
N GLN A 513 8.05 17.04 0.93
CA GLN A 513 6.61 17.20 1.14
C GLN A 513 6.23 17.15 2.62
N ILE A 514 6.78 16.21 3.38
CA ILE A 514 6.60 16.14 4.84
C ILE A 514 7.09 17.44 5.50
N GLY A 515 8.26 17.95 5.09
CA GLY A 515 8.80 19.22 5.56
C GLY A 515 7.87 20.39 5.27
N THR A 516 7.34 20.50 4.05
CA THR A 516 6.36 21.52 3.66
C THR A 516 5.06 21.41 4.47
N ASP A 517 4.55 20.20 4.69
CA ASP A 517 3.37 19.97 5.51
C ASP A 517 3.60 20.39 6.97
N LEU A 518 4.76 20.05 7.55
CA LEU A 518 5.12 20.45 8.91
C LEU A 518 5.30 21.97 9.02
N GLN A 519 6.06 22.58 8.10
CA GLN A 519 6.32 24.01 8.12
C GLN A 519 5.04 24.84 7.93
N GLY A 520 4.16 24.42 7.02
CA GLY A 520 2.89 25.11 6.83
C GLY A 520 1.95 25.02 8.03
N ASN A 521 2.07 23.98 8.88
CA ASN A 521 1.36 23.92 10.16
C ASN A 521 1.97 24.84 11.22
N LEU A 522 3.25 25.16 11.13
CA LEU A 522 3.94 26.06 12.06
C LEU A 522 3.74 27.54 11.72
N THR A 523 3.73 27.89 10.43
CA THR A 523 3.71 29.29 9.98
C THR A 523 2.31 29.85 9.71
N GLY A 524 1.25 29.04 9.86
CA GLY A 524 -0.11 29.45 9.50
C GLY A 524 -0.28 29.77 8.00
N TYR A 525 0.68 29.38 7.14
CA TYR A 525 0.72 29.74 5.71
C TYR A 525 -0.60 29.42 4.97
N TRP A 526 -1.26 28.36 5.39
CA TRP A 526 -2.52 27.88 4.82
C TRP A 526 -3.77 28.60 5.35
N GLU A 527 -3.65 29.48 6.34
CA GLU A 527 -4.76 30.28 6.86
C GLU A 527 -5.20 31.32 5.83
N ASN A 528 -4.25 31.89 5.07
CA ASN A 528 -4.51 32.97 4.10
C ASN A 528 -5.28 32.51 2.84
N GLU A 529 -5.12 31.27 2.37
CA GLU A 529 -5.87 30.73 1.22
C GLU A 529 -7.24 30.15 1.61
N GLU A 530 -7.43 29.72 2.87
CA GLU A 530 -8.63 29.00 3.32
C GLU A 530 -9.68 29.88 4.03
N HIS A 531 -9.35 31.14 4.36
CA HIS A 531 -10.32 32.11 4.90
C HIS A 531 -11.54 32.31 3.98
N ILE A 532 -11.46 31.95 2.71
CA ILE A 532 -12.52 32.07 1.71
C ILE A 532 -13.65 31.05 1.92
N PHE A 533 -13.39 29.92 2.59
CA PHE A 533 -14.34 28.80 2.70
C PHE A 533 -14.78 28.47 4.14
N LYS A 534 -14.34 29.26 5.13
CA LYS A 534 -14.63 29.07 6.55
C LYS A 534 -15.46 30.25 7.09
N LEU A 535 -16.49 29.97 7.90
CA LEU A 535 -17.20 31.01 8.66
C LEU A 535 -16.20 31.67 9.61
N ASP A 536 -15.98 32.96 9.41
CA ASP A 536 -14.98 33.75 10.11
C ASP A 536 -15.45 34.04 11.55
N SER A 537 -14.76 33.45 12.53
CA SER A 537 -15.03 33.63 13.96
C SER A 537 -14.84 35.08 14.42
N ARG A 538 -14.22 35.95 13.60
CA ARG A 538 -13.99 37.37 13.94
C ARG A 538 -15.23 38.25 13.78
N TYR A 539 -16.26 37.82 13.04
CA TYR A 539 -17.51 38.59 12.93
C TYR A 539 -18.35 38.59 14.22
N LEU A 540 -18.07 37.67 15.16
CA LEU A 540 -18.71 37.64 16.49
C LEU A 540 -18.09 38.60 17.51
N ASN A 541 -16.92 39.21 17.21
CA ASN A 541 -16.20 40.06 18.16
C ASN A 541 -16.40 41.57 17.95
N ASN A 542 -17.09 42.00 16.89
CA ASN A 542 -17.15 43.42 16.49
C ASN A 542 -18.51 44.10 16.67
N GLN A 543 -19.44 43.51 17.41
CA GLN A 543 -20.60 44.23 17.92
C GLN A 543 -20.75 43.89 19.41
N ASP A 544 -20.28 44.79 20.27
CA ASP A 544 -20.94 45.19 21.52
C ASP A 544 -20.00 46.06 22.36
N ASN A 545 -19.94 47.36 22.05
CA ASN A 545 -19.52 48.39 23.01
C ASN A 545 -20.70 48.73 23.95
N SER A 546 -21.21 47.76 24.70
CA SER A 546 -22.18 48.03 25.77
C SER A 546 -21.91 47.15 26.99
N GLU A 547 -22.00 47.76 28.17
CA GLU A 547 -21.50 47.30 29.48
C GLU A 547 -22.19 46.06 30.10
N ASN A 548 -22.74 45.14 29.29
CA ASN A 548 -23.41 43.92 29.79
C ASN A 548 -22.68 42.62 29.43
N ALA A 549 -21.34 42.65 29.44
CA ALA A 549 -20.47 41.53 29.05
C ALA A 549 -20.24 40.48 30.17
N GLN A 550 -21.28 39.99 30.84
CA GLN A 550 -21.15 38.90 31.84
C GLN A 550 -21.68 37.53 31.42
N ASN A 551 -22.36 37.38 30.27
CA ASN A 551 -22.94 36.09 29.86
C ASN A 551 -22.74 35.75 28.38
N SER A 552 -21.52 35.87 27.84
CA SER A 552 -21.17 35.36 26.50
C SER A 552 -20.57 33.94 26.56
N PRO A 553 -21.05 32.95 25.77
CA PRO A 553 -20.58 31.57 25.78
C PRO A 553 -19.22 31.35 25.07
N SER A 554 -18.50 32.43 24.73
CA SER A 554 -17.24 32.38 24.00
C SER A 554 -16.01 32.02 24.85
N LYS A 555 -16.16 31.84 26.17
CA LYS A 555 -15.06 31.44 27.08
C LYS A 555 -14.61 29.97 26.96
N GLY A 556 -15.31 29.12 26.19
CA GLY A 556 -14.99 27.69 26.06
C GLY A 556 -14.03 27.32 24.92
N ILE A 557 -13.62 28.25 24.05
CA ILE A 557 -12.72 27.96 22.93
C ILE A 557 -11.35 28.57 23.26
N GLN A 558 -10.48 27.82 23.94
CA GLN A 558 -9.18 28.31 24.39
C GLN A 558 -8.21 28.73 23.26
N THR A 559 -8.55 28.52 21.99
CA THR A 559 -7.75 28.95 20.82
C THR A 559 -8.59 28.93 19.53
N PRO A 560 -9.12 30.06 19.08
CA PRO A 560 -9.62 30.22 17.71
C PRO A 560 -8.42 30.09 16.74
N GLY A 561 -8.37 29.02 15.93
CA GLY A 561 -7.25 28.75 14.99
C GLY A 561 -6.55 27.38 15.14
N ARG A 562 -6.91 26.56 16.16
CA ARG A 562 -6.38 25.19 16.29
C ARG A 562 -6.91 24.26 15.20
N HIS A 563 -6.03 23.83 14.30
CA HIS A 563 -6.34 22.85 13.26
C HIS A 563 -5.30 21.73 13.22
N VAL A 564 -5.66 20.55 13.73
CA VAL A 564 -4.82 19.36 13.60
C VAL A 564 -4.93 18.85 12.18
N ARG A 565 -3.80 18.76 11.48
CA ARG A 565 -3.77 18.25 10.11
C ARG A 565 -3.26 16.83 10.09
N THR A 566 -3.90 15.99 9.29
CA THR A 566 -3.49 14.61 9.07
C THR A 566 -3.04 14.42 7.62
N ARG A 567 -1.86 13.82 7.47
CA ARG A 567 -1.22 13.54 6.18
C ARG A 567 -0.83 12.06 6.16
N LEU A 568 -1.49 11.29 5.30
CA LEU A 568 -1.28 9.85 5.19
C LEU A 568 -0.58 9.53 3.87
N TYR A 569 0.54 8.82 3.92
CA TYR A 569 1.37 8.48 2.78
C TYR A 569 1.43 6.97 2.61
N PHE A 570 0.78 6.43 1.59
CA PHE A 570 0.80 5.01 1.25
C PHE A 570 1.86 4.71 0.21
N THR A 571 2.74 3.76 0.51
CA THR A 571 3.94 3.51 -0.29
C THR A 571 4.37 2.03 -0.32
N SER A 572 5.44 1.74 -1.06
CA SER A 572 6.11 0.45 -1.13
C SER A 572 7.12 0.27 0.02
N GLU A 573 7.53 -0.97 0.25
CA GLU A 573 8.49 -1.32 1.32
C GLU A 573 9.80 -0.52 1.25
N SER A 574 10.29 -0.24 0.03
CA SER A 574 11.54 0.50 -0.18
C SER A 574 11.54 1.90 0.43
N HIS A 575 10.39 2.59 0.40
CA HIS A 575 10.28 3.94 0.95
C HIS A 575 10.32 3.90 2.48
N VAL A 576 9.77 2.86 3.09
CA VAL A 576 9.85 2.64 4.54
C VAL A 576 11.30 2.37 4.96
N HIS A 577 12.02 1.49 4.25
CA HIS A 577 13.45 1.25 4.51
C HIS A 577 14.29 2.52 4.36
N ALA A 578 14.05 3.30 3.30
CA ALA A 578 14.75 4.56 3.07
C ALA A 578 14.46 5.60 4.16
N LEU A 579 13.19 5.75 4.56
CA LEU A 579 12.79 6.68 5.61
C LEU A 579 13.42 6.31 6.96
N LEU A 580 13.35 5.04 7.36
CA LEU A 580 13.98 4.55 8.60
C LEU A 580 15.49 4.75 8.60
N THR A 581 16.14 4.58 7.44
CA THR A 581 17.57 4.82 7.27
C THR A 581 17.92 6.28 7.50
N ILE A 582 17.18 7.22 6.90
CA ILE A 582 17.41 8.65 7.07
C ILE A 582 17.11 9.11 8.51
N ILE A 583 16.05 8.59 9.13
CA ILE A 583 15.74 8.91 10.53
C ILE A 583 16.86 8.43 11.46
N ARG A 584 17.38 7.22 11.23
CA ARG A 584 18.38 6.60 12.12
C ARG A 584 19.80 7.12 11.92
N TYR A 585 20.20 7.39 10.67
CA TYR A 585 21.59 7.71 10.32
C TYR A 585 21.77 9.09 9.69
N GLY A 586 20.69 9.76 9.29
CA GLY A 586 20.74 11.05 8.59
C GLY A 586 20.86 12.25 9.52
N GLY A 587 21.07 12.04 10.82
CA GLY A 587 21.23 13.13 11.80
C GLY A 587 19.97 13.95 12.07
N LEU A 588 18.80 13.50 11.58
CA LEU A 588 17.53 14.21 11.77
C LEU A 588 17.00 14.11 13.21
N ILE A 589 17.34 13.02 13.92
CA ILE A 589 16.94 12.85 15.31
C ILE A 589 18.06 12.20 16.11
N ASP A 590 18.24 12.65 17.35
CA ASP A 590 19.09 11.97 18.30
C ASP A 590 18.39 10.68 18.77
N VAL A 591 18.85 9.55 18.24
CA VAL A 591 18.29 8.22 18.50
C VAL A 591 18.47 7.82 19.97
N SER A 592 19.39 8.45 20.70
CA SER A 592 19.58 8.22 22.14
C SER A 592 18.44 8.75 23.00
N LEU A 593 17.66 9.73 22.49
CA LEU A 593 16.51 10.31 23.18
C LEU A 593 15.21 9.50 23.05
N PHE A 594 15.16 8.50 22.15
CA PHE A 594 13.98 7.66 21.98
C PHE A 594 14.04 6.43 22.89
N ILE A 595 13.37 6.53 24.04
CA ILE A 595 12.94 5.35 24.80
C ILE A 595 11.98 4.58 23.90
N THR A 596 12.40 3.40 23.46
CA THR A 596 11.56 2.46 22.72
C THR A 596 10.47 1.97 23.67
N LYS A 597 9.33 2.66 23.74
CA LYS A 597 8.11 2.02 24.24
C LYS A 597 7.73 0.94 23.23
N ARG A 598 8.23 -0.28 23.44
CA ARG A 598 7.61 -1.48 22.88
C ARG A 598 6.18 -1.48 23.40
N TYR A 599 5.22 -1.17 22.54
CA TYR A 599 3.85 -1.62 22.80
C TYR A 599 3.90 -3.13 22.66
N SER A 600 3.95 -3.80 23.81
CA SER A 600 3.75 -5.24 23.98
C SER A 600 2.33 -5.63 23.60
#